data_AF-A0A0V0XBB3-F1
#
_entry.id   AF-A0A0V0XBB3-F1
#
_cell.length_a   1.000
_cell.length_b   1.000
_cell.length_c   1.000
_cell.angle_alpha   90.00
_cell.angle_beta   90.00
_cell.angle_gamma   90.00
#
_symmetry.space_group_name_H-M   'P 1'
#
loop_
_entity.id
_entity.type
_entity.pdbx_description
1 polymer ?
#
loop_
_entity_poly.entity_id
_entity_poly.type
_entity_poly.pdbx_seq_one_letter_code
_entity_poly.pdbx_strand_id
1 'polypeptide(L)'
;MPEHYQPGLCTHIFFAFAKFTDNFIVATTEHNDIQSDNSGLYQRVNKLKQQDPNLKTLLSVGGYGFGIQKFQQLARNQYARSKFVNSLKEFLRRFNFDGVDLDWEYPTSADYSHFIILVKDIADAFHYESVTTGKPKLLLTAAVTGNEQTAADGYNVQAMARYFDFVNVMTYDFHGGWEMQTGINSPLYRYSAAVEWAKQWNVADAAEAWFKMGMPREKIVIGFATYGRGWNLPIGNTDHGIRVGTRAVGPATATTLVQQTGVAAFYELCEMLENGARRFWDDESKTPYLVHDGKWYSYDDPDSYSEKKIALNHTMMHLLNYESMSCSKLVEFLSGILSICCMVFLGFADDVLDLRWRHKLLLPTVASLPLLMVYAATYNSTSIVIPLQLQPWFGKVLNIGVLYYVYIGMVAVFCTNAINIYAGINGLEVGQSVIIAISILIFNIVQLVRLEQECRYHMFSIYFLLPYIATSLVLLRFNWYPASVFVGDTFCYFSGMLFAVVGILGHFSKTLMLLFLPQIFNFIFSLPQLFRIIPCPRHRLPKYLTSFFVCKFQ
;
A
#
# COMPACT_ATOMS: atom_id res chain seq x y z
N MET A 1 -18.37 -27.46 -17.52
CA MET A 1 -19.59 -26.76 -17.94
C MET A 1 -19.79 -25.53 -17.04
N PRO A 2 -20.53 -24.48 -17.48
CA PRO A 2 -20.78 -23.30 -16.66
C PRO A 2 -21.35 -23.60 -15.26
N GLU A 3 -22.18 -24.63 -15.13
CA GLU A 3 -22.84 -25.04 -13.88
C GLU A 3 -21.88 -25.66 -12.85
N HIS A 4 -20.61 -25.89 -13.20
CA HIS A 4 -19.58 -26.30 -12.24
C HIS A 4 -19.04 -25.11 -11.43
N TYR A 5 -19.42 -23.87 -11.79
CA TYR A 5 -19.10 -22.68 -11.00
C TYR A 5 -19.72 -22.77 -9.60
N GLN A 6 -18.94 -22.40 -8.59
CA GLN A 6 -19.41 -22.29 -7.22
C GLN A 6 -19.70 -20.83 -6.87
N PRO A 7 -20.92 -20.48 -6.38
CA PRO A 7 -21.24 -19.13 -5.94
C PRO A 7 -20.24 -18.59 -4.92
N GLY A 8 -19.80 -17.34 -5.08
CA GLY A 8 -18.81 -16.69 -4.23
C GLY A 8 -17.36 -16.99 -4.57
N LEU A 9 -17.07 -17.83 -5.59
CA LEU A 9 -15.70 -18.11 -6.02
C LEU A 9 -15.04 -16.91 -6.71
N CYS A 10 -15.80 -16.18 -7.54
CA CYS A 10 -15.30 -15.04 -8.32
C CYS A 10 -16.23 -13.84 -8.20
N THR A 11 -15.69 -12.62 -8.26
CA THR A 11 -16.50 -11.40 -8.41
C THR A 11 -16.85 -11.11 -9.87
N HIS A 12 -15.98 -11.54 -10.79
CA HIS A 12 -16.12 -11.35 -12.23
C HIS A 12 -15.80 -12.66 -12.97
N ILE A 13 -16.61 -13.02 -13.97
CA ILE A 13 -16.31 -14.08 -14.94
C ILE A 13 -16.06 -13.42 -16.31
N PHE A 14 -14.95 -13.79 -16.94
CA PHE A 14 -14.59 -13.40 -18.29
C PHE A 14 -14.90 -14.56 -19.24
N PHE A 15 -15.85 -14.36 -20.17
CA PHE A 15 -16.15 -15.36 -21.20
C PHE A 15 -15.16 -15.21 -22.35
N ALA A 16 -14.19 -16.12 -22.39
CA ALA A 16 -13.19 -16.23 -23.43
C ALA A 16 -13.65 -17.28 -24.48
N PHE A 17 -13.97 -16.91 -25.73
CA PHE A 17 -13.92 -15.58 -26.34
C PHE A 17 -15.06 -15.35 -27.33
N ALA A 18 -15.43 -14.10 -27.54
CA ALA A 18 -16.02 -13.64 -28.80
C ALA A 18 -14.95 -13.17 -29.79
N LYS A 19 -15.33 -13.06 -31.06
CA LYS A 19 -14.50 -12.56 -32.16
C LYS A 19 -15.21 -11.42 -32.87
N PHE A 20 -14.58 -10.86 -33.89
CA PHE A 20 -15.27 -10.02 -34.87
C PHE A 20 -14.94 -10.44 -36.30
N THR A 21 -15.94 -10.26 -37.16
CA THR A 21 -15.88 -10.55 -38.59
C THR A 21 -14.96 -9.57 -39.32
N ASP A 22 -14.65 -9.85 -40.58
CA ASP A 22 -13.86 -8.93 -41.43
C ASP A 22 -14.61 -7.61 -41.71
N ASN A 23 -15.92 -7.57 -41.45
CA ASN A 23 -16.75 -6.37 -41.49
C ASN A 23 -16.80 -5.63 -40.13
N PHE A 24 -15.95 -6.01 -39.17
CA PHE A 24 -15.82 -5.42 -37.84
C PHE A 24 -17.08 -5.55 -36.98
N ILE A 25 -17.88 -6.59 -37.19
CA ILE A 25 -19.07 -6.91 -36.39
C ILE A 25 -18.74 -8.03 -35.41
N VAL A 26 -19.06 -7.83 -34.12
CA VAL A 26 -18.88 -8.85 -33.07
C VAL A 26 -19.70 -10.11 -33.38
N ALA A 27 -19.06 -11.27 -33.21
CA ALA A 27 -19.62 -12.60 -33.50
C ALA A 27 -19.14 -13.64 -32.48
N THR A 28 -19.84 -14.77 -32.39
CA THR A 28 -19.42 -15.91 -31.58
C THR A 28 -18.16 -16.56 -32.13
N THR A 29 -17.40 -17.21 -31.24
CA THR A 29 -16.32 -18.09 -31.67
C THR A 29 -16.86 -19.47 -31.97
N GLU A 30 -17.68 -20.01 -31.05
CA GLU A 30 -18.21 -21.35 -31.15
C GLU A 30 -19.70 -21.34 -31.51
N HIS A 31 -20.11 -22.40 -32.21
CA HIS A 31 -21.50 -22.56 -32.64
C HIS A 31 -22.47 -22.77 -31.47
N ASN A 32 -22.00 -23.30 -30.35
CA ASN A 32 -22.80 -23.59 -29.15
C ASN A 32 -22.81 -22.43 -28.13
N ASP A 33 -22.12 -21.32 -28.40
CA ASP A 33 -22.17 -20.10 -27.58
C ASP A 33 -23.58 -19.51 -27.55
N ILE A 34 -24.26 -19.55 -28.70
CA ILE A 34 -25.65 -19.12 -28.90
C ILE A 34 -26.46 -20.29 -29.43
N GLN A 35 -27.57 -20.59 -28.77
CA GLN A 35 -28.58 -21.52 -29.28
C GLN A 35 -29.97 -20.87 -29.25
N SER A 36 -30.83 -21.29 -30.17
CA SER A 36 -32.18 -20.72 -30.36
C SER A 36 -33.12 -20.95 -29.19
N ASP A 37 -32.88 -22.00 -28.40
CA ASP A 37 -33.65 -22.39 -27.22
C ASP A 37 -33.11 -21.76 -25.90
N ASN A 38 -32.18 -20.80 -26.00
CA ASN A 38 -31.47 -20.20 -24.87
C ASN A 38 -30.61 -21.19 -24.04
N SER A 39 -30.26 -22.36 -24.58
CA SER A 39 -29.32 -23.29 -23.96
C SER A 39 -27.84 -22.99 -24.27
N GLY A 40 -27.58 -21.90 -25.01
CA GLY A 40 -26.24 -21.43 -25.36
C GLY A 40 -25.37 -21.12 -24.13
N LEU A 41 -24.05 -21.25 -24.30
CA LEU A 41 -23.10 -21.02 -23.21
C LEU A 41 -23.18 -19.61 -22.64
N TYR A 42 -23.45 -18.58 -23.46
CA TYR A 42 -23.61 -17.21 -22.97
C TYR A 42 -24.78 -17.09 -22.00
N GLN A 43 -25.94 -17.65 -22.33
CA GLN A 43 -27.11 -17.61 -21.45
C GLN A 43 -26.84 -18.38 -20.16
N ARG A 44 -26.18 -19.53 -20.24
CA ARG A 44 -25.85 -20.37 -19.08
C ARG A 44 -24.87 -19.68 -18.13
N VAL A 45 -23.83 -19.04 -18.64
CA VAL A 45 -22.90 -18.24 -17.82
C VAL A 45 -23.61 -17.04 -17.20
N ASN A 46 -24.41 -16.30 -17.96
CA ASN A 46 -25.14 -15.14 -17.42
C ASN A 46 -26.23 -15.53 -16.41
N LYS A 47 -26.75 -16.76 -16.47
CA LYS A 47 -27.70 -17.31 -15.49
C LYS A 47 -27.05 -17.54 -14.12
N LEU A 48 -25.73 -17.70 -14.04
CA LEU A 48 -25.01 -17.84 -12.76
C LEU A 48 -25.24 -16.64 -11.82
N LYS A 49 -25.49 -15.45 -12.38
CA LYS A 49 -25.85 -14.24 -11.61
C LYS A 49 -27.14 -14.39 -10.78
N GLN A 50 -28.00 -15.36 -11.09
CA GLN A 50 -29.19 -15.67 -10.29
C GLN A 50 -28.83 -16.38 -8.97
N GLN A 51 -27.74 -17.14 -8.98
CA GLN A 51 -27.22 -17.87 -7.82
C GLN A 51 -26.17 -17.07 -7.05
N ASP A 52 -25.51 -16.12 -7.74
CA ASP A 52 -24.51 -15.21 -7.18
C ASP A 52 -24.83 -13.75 -7.59
N PRO A 53 -25.69 -13.03 -6.84
CA PRO A 53 -26.22 -11.73 -7.26
C PRO A 53 -25.17 -10.61 -7.44
N ASN A 54 -23.98 -10.77 -6.84
CA ASN A 54 -22.89 -9.80 -6.94
C ASN A 54 -21.96 -10.07 -8.14
N LEU A 55 -22.08 -11.24 -8.76
CA LEU A 55 -21.27 -11.66 -9.89
C LEU A 55 -21.49 -10.74 -11.10
N LYS A 56 -20.38 -10.35 -11.74
CA LYS A 56 -20.38 -9.69 -13.05
C LYS A 56 -19.85 -10.61 -14.12
N THR A 57 -20.41 -10.52 -15.32
CA THR A 57 -19.99 -11.31 -16.48
C THR A 57 -19.52 -10.38 -17.59
N LEU A 58 -18.30 -10.56 -18.06
CA LEU A 58 -17.71 -9.79 -19.15
C LEU A 58 -17.45 -10.71 -20.35
N LEU A 59 -17.58 -10.16 -21.55
CA LEU A 59 -17.24 -10.87 -22.78
C LEU A 59 -15.82 -10.48 -23.20
N SER A 60 -14.89 -11.44 -23.25
CA SER A 60 -13.54 -11.20 -23.77
C SER A 60 -13.54 -11.28 -25.29
N VAL A 61 -12.91 -10.30 -25.95
CA VAL A 61 -12.79 -10.24 -27.41
C VAL A 61 -11.32 -10.27 -27.79
N GLY A 62 -10.91 -11.30 -28.53
CA GLY A 62 -9.53 -11.45 -28.99
C GLY A 62 -8.90 -12.79 -28.59
N GLY A 63 -7.79 -12.71 -27.85
CA GLY A 63 -6.93 -13.81 -27.44
C GLY A 63 -5.86 -14.15 -28.47
N TYR A 64 -4.79 -14.82 -28.02
CA TYR A 64 -3.63 -15.24 -28.82
C TYR A 64 -4.00 -15.80 -30.20
N GLY A 65 -4.97 -16.73 -30.27
CA GLY A 65 -5.38 -17.39 -31.51
C GLY A 65 -6.12 -16.50 -32.52
N PHE A 66 -6.57 -15.31 -32.12
CA PHE A 66 -7.24 -14.37 -33.02
C PHE A 66 -6.24 -13.52 -33.83
N GLY A 67 -5.03 -13.33 -33.30
CA GLY A 67 -3.94 -12.59 -33.93
C GLY A 67 -4.15 -11.06 -33.96
N ILE A 68 -3.11 -10.35 -34.43
CA ILE A 68 -3.06 -8.87 -34.33
C ILE A 68 -3.66 -8.13 -35.54
N GLN A 69 -3.69 -8.74 -36.72
CA GLN A 69 -3.94 -8.03 -37.98
C GLN A 69 -5.34 -7.40 -38.04
N LYS A 70 -6.36 -8.13 -37.56
CA LYS A 70 -7.74 -7.64 -37.53
C LYS A 70 -7.92 -6.47 -36.57
N PHE A 71 -7.26 -6.53 -35.41
CA PHE A 71 -7.25 -5.41 -34.48
C PHE A 71 -6.54 -4.18 -35.05
N GLN A 72 -5.43 -4.35 -35.76
CA GLN A 72 -4.73 -3.25 -36.43
C GLN A 72 -5.62 -2.55 -37.47
N GLN A 73 -6.33 -3.33 -38.30
CA GLN A 73 -7.28 -2.79 -39.28
C GLN A 73 -8.44 -2.06 -38.60
N LEU A 74 -8.99 -2.64 -37.53
CA LEU A 74 -10.04 -2.04 -36.72
C LEU A 74 -9.59 -0.70 -36.12
N ALA A 75 -8.47 -0.68 -35.39
CA ALA A 75 -8.03 0.47 -34.63
C ALA A 75 -7.62 1.67 -35.51
N ARG A 76 -7.08 1.42 -36.72
CA ARG A 76 -6.63 2.47 -37.64
C ARG A 76 -7.77 3.18 -38.38
N ASN A 77 -8.96 2.60 -38.45
CA ASN A 77 -10.05 3.11 -39.28
C ASN A 77 -11.26 3.55 -38.43
N GLN A 78 -11.58 4.85 -38.43
CA GLN A 78 -12.71 5.40 -37.65
C GLN A 78 -14.06 4.75 -37.99
N TYR A 79 -14.31 4.44 -39.26
CA TYR A 79 -15.54 3.76 -39.67
C TYR A 79 -15.60 2.33 -39.13
N ALA A 80 -14.47 1.61 -39.16
CA ALA A 80 -14.35 0.28 -38.57
C ALA A 80 -14.60 0.31 -37.07
N ARG A 81 -13.96 1.24 -36.34
CA ARG A 81 -14.17 1.43 -34.89
C ARG A 81 -15.63 1.71 -34.57
N SER A 82 -16.28 2.61 -35.30
CA SER A 82 -17.70 2.93 -35.09
C SER A 82 -18.61 1.71 -35.31
N LYS A 83 -18.38 0.92 -36.36
CA LYS A 83 -19.12 -0.34 -36.59
C LYS A 83 -18.93 -1.34 -35.45
N PHE A 84 -17.68 -1.55 -35.06
CA PHE A 84 -17.34 -2.46 -33.97
C PHE A 84 -17.99 -2.04 -32.67
N VAL A 85 -17.80 -0.79 -32.23
CA VAL A 85 -18.33 -0.25 -30.98
C VAL A 85 -19.85 -0.36 -30.92
N ASN A 86 -20.55 -0.05 -32.01
CA ASN A 86 -22.01 -0.19 -32.06
C ASN A 86 -22.44 -1.65 -31.97
N SER A 87 -21.82 -2.54 -32.75
CA SER A 87 -22.14 -3.97 -32.70
C SER A 87 -21.83 -4.61 -31.35
N LEU A 88 -20.71 -4.21 -30.72
CA LEU A 88 -20.28 -4.68 -29.42
C LEU A 88 -21.30 -4.35 -28.34
N LYS A 89 -21.69 -3.07 -28.25
CA LYS A 89 -22.69 -2.61 -27.29
C LYS A 89 -24.02 -3.35 -27.43
N GLU A 90 -24.50 -3.51 -28.65
CA GLU A 90 -25.74 -4.26 -28.93
C GLU A 90 -25.59 -5.73 -28.53
N PHE A 91 -24.46 -6.35 -28.83
CA PHE A 91 -24.17 -7.75 -28.49
C PHE A 91 -24.15 -7.98 -26.98
N LEU A 92 -23.44 -7.14 -26.24
CA LEU A 92 -23.34 -7.22 -24.77
C LEU A 92 -24.72 -7.11 -24.12
N ARG A 93 -25.53 -6.12 -24.53
CA ARG A 93 -26.88 -5.94 -24.00
C ARG A 93 -27.81 -7.09 -24.39
N ARG A 94 -27.70 -7.62 -25.61
CA ARG A 94 -28.52 -8.75 -26.09
C ARG A 94 -28.29 -10.00 -25.26
N PHE A 95 -27.06 -10.28 -24.86
CA PHE A 95 -26.71 -11.49 -24.09
C PHE A 95 -26.54 -11.25 -22.59
N ASN A 96 -26.94 -10.08 -22.09
CA ASN A 96 -26.93 -9.73 -20.66
C ASN A 96 -25.53 -9.74 -20.01
N PHE A 97 -24.50 -9.39 -20.77
CA PHE A 97 -23.16 -9.14 -20.23
C PHE A 97 -23.09 -7.77 -19.54
N ASP A 98 -22.29 -7.68 -18.49
CA ASP A 98 -22.06 -6.47 -17.70
C ASP A 98 -20.89 -5.62 -18.24
N GLY A 99 -20.12 -6.13 -19.20
CA GLY A 99 -19.00 -5.41 -19.81
C GLY A 99 -18.23 -6.19 -20.86
N VAL A 100 -17.15 -5.60 -21.36
CA VAL A 100 -16.21 -6.19 -22.31
C VAL A 100 -14.81 -6.21 -21.72
N ASP A 101 -14.07 -7.25 -22.09
CA ASP A 101 -12.64 -7.37 -21.85
C ASP A 101 -11.91 -7.43 -23.19
N LEU A 102 -11.02 -6.48 -23.45
CA LEU A 102 -10.25 -6.42 -24.69
C LEU A 102 -8.96 -7.22 -24.53
N ASP A 103 -8.81 -8.27 -25.33
CA ASP A 103 -7.64 -9.15 -25.30
C ASP A 103 -6.92 -9.10 -26.65
N TRP A 104 -6.37 -7.94 -26.99
CA TRP A 104 -5.51 -7.78 -28.16
C TRP A 104 -4.08 -8.13 -27.75
N GLU A 105 -3.56 -9.25 -28.27
CA GLU A 105 -2.22 -9.74 -27.95
C GLU A 105 -1.22 -9.62 -29.12
N TYR A 106 -0.40 -8.58 -29.24
CA TYR A 106 -0.43 -7.31 -28.50
C TYR A 106 -0.38 -6.12 -29.49
N PRO A 107 -0.87 -4.92 -29.11
CA PRO A 107 -0.58 -3.71 -29.86
C PRO A 107 0.93 -3.49 -29.95
N THR A 108 1.40 -3.08 -31.12
CA THR A 108 2.81 -2.73 -31.34
C THR A 108 3.02 -1.23 -31.21
N SER A 109 4.26 -0.76 -31.34
CA SER A 109 4.57 0.68 -31.39
C SER A 109 3.81 1.45 -32.49
N ALA A 110 3.52 0.79 -33.62
CA ALA A 110 2.69 1.37 -34.69
C ALA A 110 1.21 1.52 -34.31
N ASP A 111 0.78 0.83 -33.26
CA ASP A 111 -0.60 0.76 -32.81
C ASP A 111 -0.85 1.54 -31.51
N TYR A 112 0.20 2.02 -30.83
CA TYR A 112 0.16 2.77 -29.56
C TYR A 112 -0.94 3.84 -29.51
N SER A 113 -0.95 4.75 -30.50
CA SER A 113 -1.95 5.82 -30.58
C SER A 113 -3.33 5.32 -31.02
N HIS A 114 -3.38 4.28 -31.85
CA HIS A 114 -4.64 3.74 -32.38
C HIS A 114 -5.40 2.92 -31.34
N PHE A 115 -4.68 2.17 -30.50
CA PHE A 115 -5.25 1.40 -29.41
C PHE A 115 -6.02 2.30 -28.44
N ILE A 116 -5.40 3.40 -27.99
CA ILE A 116 -6.06 4.30 -27.03
C ILE A 116 -7.26 5.03 -27.65
N ILE A 117 -7.24 5.31 -28.95
CA ILE A 117 -8.40 5.89 -29.65
C ILE A 117 -9.57 4.89 -29.68
N LEU A 118 -9.30 3.60 -29.96
CA LEU A 118 -10.33 2.57 -29.90
C LEU A 118 -10.93 2.43 -28.49
N VAL A 119 -10.08 2.42 -27.46
CA VAL A 119 -10.50 2.36 -26.06
C VAL A 119 -11.38 3.55 -25.69
N LYS A 120 -10.99 4.77 -26.11
CA LYS A 120 -11.79 5.97 -25.91
C LYS A 120 -13.15 5.88 -26.61
N ASP A 121 -13.19 5.43 -27.87
CA ASP A 121 -14.44 5.30 -28.63
C ASP A 121 -15.41 4.31 -27.95
N ILE A 122 -14.90 3.22 -27.36
CA ILE A 122 -15.71 2.27 -26.58
C ILE A 122 -16.21 2.92 -25.28
N ALA A 123 -15.32 3.56 -24.52
CA ALA A 123 -15.67 4.19 -23.24
C ALA A 123 -16.73 5.29 -23.40
N ASP A 124 -16.57 6.16 -24.41
CA ASP A 124 -17.52 7.22 -24.73
C ASP A 124 -18.90 6.64 -25.11
N ALA A 125 -18.92 5.58 -25.92
CA ALA A 125 -20.16 4.92 -26.32
C ALA A 125 -20.89 4.24 -25.15
N PHE A 126 -20.15 3.63 -24.21
CA PHE A 126 -20.72 3.03 -23.00
C PHE A 126 -21.27 4.10 -22.06
N HIS A 127 -20.54 5.20 -21.88
CA HIS A 127 -21.03 6.33 -21.08
C HIS A 127 -22.30 6.93 -21.68
N TYR A 128 -22.30 7.21 -22.98
CA TYR A 128 -23.45 7.76 -23.70
C TYR A 128 -24.68 6.84 -23.61
N GLU A 129 -24.52 5.53 -23.78
CA GLU A 129 -25.65 4.58 -23.65
C GLU A 129 -26.19 4.52 -22.23
N SER A 130 -25.33 4.56 -21.21
CA SER A 130 -25.76 4.55 -19.82
C SER A 130 -26.61 5.78 -19.49
N VAL A 131 -26.17 6.97 -19.90
CA VAL A 131 -26.89 8.23 -19.67
C VAL A 131 -28.22 8.26 -20.43
N THR A 132 -28.24 7.79 -21.68
CA THR A 132 -29.46 7.86 -22.53
C THR A 132 -30.51 6.81 -22.18
N THR A 133 -30.11 5.63 -21.73
CA THR A 133 -31.03 4.53 -21.43
C THR A 133 -31.36 4.38 -19.94
N GLY A 134 -30.59 5.01 -19.06
CA GLY A 134 -30.67 4.83 -17.61
C GLY A 134 -30.15 3.47 -17.12
N LYS A 135 -29.56 2.64 -17.98
CA LYS A 135 -28.95 1.36 -17.60
C LYS A 135 -27.58 1.58 -16.95
N PRO A 136 -27.14 0.67 -16.05
CA PRO A 136 -25.79 0.70 -15.51
C PRO A 136 -24.74 0.69 -16.64
N LYS A 137 -23.73 1.56 -16.52
CA LYS A 137 -22.61 1.63 -17.47
C LYS A 137 -21.94 0.27 -17.59
N LEU A 138 -21.72 -0.19 -18.82
CA LEU A 138 -20.95 -1.40 -19.10
C LEU A 138 -19.50 -1.22 -18.62
N LEU A 139 -18.93 -2.29 -18.07
CA LEU A 139 -17.52 -2.34 -17.67
C LEU A 139 -16.62 -2.45 -18.91
N LEU A 140 -15.46 -1.83 -18.84
CA LEU A 140 -14.41 -1.91 -19.85
C LEU A 140 -13.11 -2.32 -19.17
N THR A 141 -12.62 -3.52 -19.51
CA THR A 141 -11.36 -4.08 -19.02
C THR A 141 -10.48 -4.50 -20.20
N ALA A 142 -9.23 -4.85 -19.92
CA ALA A 142 -8.34 -5.46 -20.90
C ALA A 142 -7.42 -6.48 -20.25
N ALA A 143 -7.15 -7.57 -20.96
CA ALA A 143 -6.01 -8.43 -20.69
C ALA A 143 -4.77 -7.83 -21.35
N VAL A 144 -3.70 -7.67 -20.58
CA VAL A 144 -2.51 -6.92 -20.98
C VAL A 144 -1.24 -7.67 -20.62
N THR A 145 -0.15 -7.42 -21.35
CA THR A 145 1.10 -8.15 -21.17
C THR A 145 1.76 -7.90 -19.81
N GLY A 146 2.37 -8.94 -19.23
CA GLY A 146 3.28 -8.83 -18.09
C GLY A 146 4.70 -8.38 -18.47
N ASN A 147 5.02 -8.26 -19.77
CA ASN A 147 6.34 -7.85 -20.25
C ASN A 147 6.45 -6.31 -20.32
N GLU A 148 7.32 -5.71 -19.51
CA GLU A 148 7.50 -4.25 -19.41
C GLU A 148 7.77 -3.59 -20.78
N GLN A 149 8.68 -4.15 -21.59
CA GLN A 149 9.03 -3.58 -22.89
C GLN A 149 7.85 -3.59 -23.86
N THR A 150 7.15 -4.73 -23.95
CA THR A 150 5.96 -4.87 -24.80
C THR A 150 4.87 -3.91 -24.37
N ALA A 151 4.73 -3.70 -23.05
CA ALA A 151 3.77 -2.74 -22.53
C ALA A 151 4.16 -1.29 -22.87
N ALA A 152 5.44 -0.92 -22.69
CA ALA A 152 5.94 0.41 -23.02
C ALA A 152 5.79 0.74 -24.52
N ASP A 153 5.97 -0.25 -25.39
CA ASP A 153 5.85 -0.08 -26.84
C ASP A 153 4.38 0.01 -27.30
N GLY A 154 3.48 -0.79 -26.72
CA GLY A 154 2.11 -0.94 -27.21
C GLY A 154 1.06 -0.06 -26.50
N TYR A 155 1.32 0.39 -25.27
CA TYR A 155 0.29 0.94 -24.39
C TYR A 155 0.58 2.34 -23.88
N ASN A 156 -0.36 3.26 -24.11
CA ASN A 156 -0.42 4.51 -23.36
C ASN A 156 -1.06 4.29 -21.97
N VAL A 157 -0.29 3.70 -21.05
CA VAL A 157 -0.77 3.24 -19.74
C VAL A 157 -1.44 4.37 -18.93
N GLN A 158 -0.85 5.58 -18.93
CA GLN A 158 -1.43 6.73 -18.24
C GLN A 158 -2.80 7.15 -18.82
N ALA A 159 -3.00 7.05 -20.13
CA ALA A 159 -4.29 7.32 -20.74
C ALA A 159 -5.28 6.16 -20.50
N MET A 160 -4.80 4.91 -20.56
CA MET A 160 -5.60 3.71 -20.26
C MET A 160 -6.24 3.77 -18.87
N ALA A 161 -5.49 4.26 -17.86
CA ALA A 161 -5.98 4.42 -16.50
C ALA A 161 -7.27 5.26 -16.37
N ARG A 162 -7.54 6.14 -17.34
CA ARG A 162 -8.73 7.00 -17.37
C ARG A 162 -9.97 6.28 -17.90
N TYR A 163 -9.78 5.32 -18.80
CA TYR A 163 -10.88 4.68 -19.54
C TYR A 163 -11.22 3.29 -19.05
N PHE A 164 -10.22 2.47 -18.71
CA PHE A 164 -10.45 1.13 -18.19
C PHE A 164 -10.89 1.19 -16.73
N ASP A 165 -11.84 0.34 -16.36
CA ASP A 165 -12.22 0.14 -14.96
C ASP A 165 -11.08 -0.57 -14.22
N PHE A 166 -10.46 -1.59 -14.82
CA PHE A 166 -9.19 -2.21 -14.41
C PHE A 166 -8.56 -3.00 -15.58
N VAL A 167 -7.30 -3.41 -15.43
CA VAL A 167 -6.57 -4.25 -16.39
C VAL A 167 -6.13 -5.57 -15.75
N ASN A 168 -6.24 -6.66 -16.48
CA ASN A 168 -5.79 -8.00 -16.12
C ASN A 168 -4.38 -8.22 -16.66
N VAL A 169 -3.36 -8.02 -15.84
CA VAL A 169 -1.96 -8.20 -16.24
C VAL A 169 -1.64 -9.70 -16.28
N MET A 170 -1.34 -10.20 -17.46
CA MET A 170 -1.01 -11.61 -17.72
C MET A 170 0.42 -11.91 -17.25
N THR A 171 0.57 -12.08 -15.94
CA THR A 171 1.84 -12.39 -15.25
C THR A 171 2.16 -13.88 -15.26
N TYR A 172 1.99 -14.52 -16.41
CA TYR A 172 2.31 -15.91 -16.69
C TYR A 172 2.85 -15.98 -18.12
N ASP A 173 3.27 -17.17 -18.56
CA ASP A 173 3.89 -17.37 -19.87
C ASP A 173 5.22 -16.63 -20.06
N PHE A 174 5.92 -16.35 -18.95
CA PHE A 174 7.25 -15.76 -19.02
C PHE A 174 8.27 -16.71 -19.66
N HIS A 175 8.13 -18.02 -19.40
CA HIS A 175 8.97 -19.07 -19.98
C HIS A 175 8.13 -20.25 -20.43
N GLY A 176 8.56 -20.93 -21.51
CA GLY A 176 7.78 -22.02 -22.09
C GLY A 176 8.54 -22.84 -23.13
N GLY A 177 7.84 -23.82 -23.71
CA GLY A 177 8.43 -24.78 -24.67
C GLY A 177 8.99 -24.18 -25.96
N TRP A 178 8.89 -22.86 -26.17
CA TRP A 178 9.59 -22.12 -27.21
C TRP A 178 11.07 -21.87 -26.88
N GLU A 179 11.50 -22.10 -25.63
CA GLU A 179 12.89 -22.02 -25.17
C GLU A 179 13.54 -23.41 -25.10
N MET A 180 14.85 -23.48 -25.37
CA MET A 180 15.65 -24.72 -25.30
C MET A 180 16.20 -25.02 -23.90
N GLN A 181 15.69 -24.33 -22.89
CA GLN A 181 15.99 -24.53 -21.48
C GLN A 181 14.69 -24.41 -20.67
N THR A 182 14.59 -25.17 -19.59
CA THR A 182 13.49 -25.07 -18.64
C THR A 182 13.48 -23.70 -17.95
N GLY A 183 12.29 -23.17 -17.72
CA GLY A 183 12.09 -21.88 -17.04
C GLY A 183 10.76 -21.86 -16.28
N ILE A 184 10.58 -20.85 -15.43
CA ILE A 184 9.38 -20.74 -14.61
C ILE A 184 8.23 -20.07 -15.37
N ASN A 185 7.03 -20.66 -15.38
CA ASN A 185 5.87 -20.11 -16.08
C ASN A 185 5.46 -18.73 -15.52
N SER A 186 5.37 -18.61 -14.19
CA SER A 186 4.90 -17.43 -13.47
C SER A 186 5.71 -17.20 -12.17
N PRO A 187 7.00 -16.87 -12.25
CA PRO A 187 7.82 -16.62 -11.07
C PRO A 187 7.32 -15.38 -10.32
N LEU A 188 7.28 -15.42 -8.99
CA LEU A 188 6.91 -14.26 -8.18
C LEU A 188 8.02 -13.21 -8.17
N TYR A 189 9.28 -13.65 -8.07
CA TYR A 189 10.47 -12.79 -8.01
C TYR A 189 11.54 -13.20 -9.02
N ARG A 190 12.56 -12.35 -9.15
CA ARG A 190 13.80 -12.66 -9.89
C ARG A 190 14.49 -13.87 -9.27
N TYR A 191 15.09 -14.72 -10.10
CA TYR A 191 15.83 -15.90 -9.67
C TYR A 191 17.15 -16.03 -10.43
N SER A 192 18.15 -16.64 -9.80
CA SER A 192 19.55 -16.70 -10.23
C SER A 192 19.75 -17.50 -11.51
N ALA A 193 18.93 -18.53 -11.73
CA ALA A 193 18.97 -19.36 -12.94
C ALA A 193 18.35 -18.68 -14.18
N ALA A 194 17.63 -17.57 -14.01
CA ALA A 194 17.08 -16.81 -15.13
C ALA A 194 18.22 -16.15 -15.94
N VAL A 195 18.04 -16.08 -17.26
CA VAL A 195 18.96 -15.32 -18.11
C VAL A 195 18.86 -13.83 -17.76
N GLU A 196 19.99 -13.11 -17.76
CA GLU A 196 20.06 -11.75 -17.20
C GLU A 196 18.99 -10.79 -17.74
N TRP A 197 18.74 -10.80 -19.05
CA TRP A 197 17.74 -9.95 -19.69
C TRP A 197 16.29 -10.35 -19.36
N ALA A 198 16.07 -11.60 -18.93
CA ALA A 198 14.76 -12.13 -18.55
C ALA A 198 14.55 -12.10 -17.02
N LYS A 199 15.52 -11.64 -16.21
CA LYS A 199 15.35 -11.58 -14.75
C LYS A 199 14.14 -10.73 -14.31
N GLN A 200 13.77 -9.72 -15.09
CA GLN A 200 12.61 -8.86 -14.84
C GLN A 200 11.28 -9.50 -15.22
N TRP A 201 11.30 -10.70 -15.82
CA TRP A 201 10.09 -11.42 -16.25
C TRP A 201 9.50 -12.20 -15.07
N ASN A 202 8.87 -11.47 -14.16
CA ASN A 202 8.21 -12.01 -12.98
C ASN A 202 7.02 -11.15 -12.56
N VAL A 203 6.18 -11.69 -11.68
CA VAL A 203 4.94 -11.06 -11.23
C VAL A 203 5.19 -9.73 -10.53
N ALA A 204 6.19 -9.65 -9.64
CA ALA A 204 6.45 -8.44 -8.86
C ALA A 204 6.95 -7.26 -9.72
N ASP A 205 7.91 -7.51 -10.61
CA ASP A 205 8.44 -6.50 -11.53
C ASP A 205 7.37 -6.06 -12.55
N ALA A 206 6.58 -6.99 -13.09
CA ALA A 206 5.48 -6.67 -14.00
C ALA A 206 4.45 -5.73 -13.34
N ALA A 207 4.01 -6.05 -12.13
CA ALA A 207 3.06 -5.23 -11.38
C ALA A 207 3.61 -3.82 -11.12
N GLU A 208 4.88 -3.72 -10.73
CA GLU A 208 5.52 -2.45 -10.44
C GLU A 208 5.79 -1.62 -11.72
N ALA A 209 6.10 -2.25 -12.84
CA ALA A 209 6.24 -1.59 -14.13
C ALA A 209 4.92 -0.93 -14.56
N TRP A 210 3.80 -1.65 -14.49
CA TRP A 210 2.47 -1.11 -14.80
C TRP A 210 2.10 0.09 -13.93
N PHE A 211 2.44 0.02 -12.64
CA PHE A 211 2.27 1.17 -11.76
C PHE A 211 3.14 2.36 -12.16
N LYS A 212 4.44 2.15 -12.39
CA LYS A 212 5.38 3.22 -12.77
C LYS A 212 5.01 3.89 -14.09
N MET A 213 4.39 3.15 -15.02
CA MET A 213 3.87 3.69 -16.28
C MET A 213 2.55 4.48 -16.11
N GLY A 214 1.95 4.48 -14.92
CA GLY A 214 0.83 5.35 -14.55
C GLY A 214 -0.51 4.65 -14.33
N MET A 215 -0.56 3.32 -14.22
CA MET A 215 -1.79 2.62 -13.85
C MET A 215 -1.98 2.64 -12.32
N PRO A 216 -3.14 3.12 -11.81
CA PRO A 216 -3.46 3.03 -10.39
C PRO A 216 -3.46 1.59 -9.90
N ARG A 217 -2.98 1.34 -8.68
CA ARG A 217 -2.74 -0.02 -8.18
C ARG A 217 -4.01 -0.82 -7.99
N GLU A 218 -5.07 -0.16 -7.56
CA GLU A 218 -6.42 -0.70 -7.45
C GLU A 218 -7.02 -1.12 -8.80
N LYS A 219 -6.41 -0.68 -9.91
CA LYS A 219 -6.79 -1.07 -11.28
C LYS A 219 -5.87 -2.13 -11.89
N ILE A 220 -4.84 -2.60 -11.18
CA ILE A 220 -3.92 -3.65 -11.63
C ILE A 220 -4.38 -4.98 -11.03
N VAL A 221 -4.99 -5.84 -11.84
CA VAL A 221 -5.35 -7.21 -11.45
C VAL A 221 -4.25 -8.16 -11.93
N ILE A 222 -3.72 -8.98 -11.02
CA ILE A 222 -2.60 -9.89 -11.30
C ILE A 222 -3.10 -11.26 -11.72
N GLY A 223 -2.56 -11.77 -12.82
CA GLY A 223 -2.91 -13.07 -13.39
C GLY A 223 -2.29 -14.25 -12.63
N PHE A 224 -3.12 -15.22 -12.27
CA PHE A 224 -2.70 -16.48 -11.65
C PHE A 224 -2.98 -17.62 -12.63
N ALA A 225 -1.95 -18.37 -13.00
CA ALA A 225 -2.10 -19.50 -13.90
C ALA A 225 -2.55 -20.76 -13.13
N THR A 226 -3.59 -21.44 -13.62
CA THR A 226 -4.02 -22.77 -13.14
C THR A 226 -3.52 -23.89 -14.08
N TYR A 227 -2.41 -23.64 -14.76
CA TYR A 227 -1.73 -24.55 -15.67
C TYR A 227 -0.21 -24.38 -15.53
N GLY A 228 0.53 -25.37 -16.02
CA GLY A 228 1.98 -25.34 -16.10
C GLY A 228 2.47 -25.34 -17.55
N ARG A 229 3.73 -24.92 -17.71
CA ARG A 229 4.47 -25.03 -18.97
C ARG A 229 5.55 -26.08 -18.85
N GLY A 230 5.72 -26.88 -19.90
CA GLY A 230 6.50 -28.11 -19.85
C GLY A 230 7.48 -28.31 -21.00
N TRP A 231 8.53 -29.08 -20.72
CA TRP A 231 9.59 -29.46 -21.64
C TRP A 231 9.88 -30.96 -21.60
N ASN A 232 10.31 -31.50 -22.75
CA ASN A 232 10.98 -32.81 -22.79
C ASN A 232 12.47 -32.63 -22.47
N LEU A 233 12.98 -33.47 -21.58
CA LEU A 233 14.38 -33.50 -21.19
C LEU A 233 15.19 -34.44 -22.10
N PRO A 234 16.52 -34.24 -22.21
CA PRO A 234 17.39 -35.14 -22.96
C PRO A 234 17.38 -36.58 -22.39
N ILE A 235 17.52 -37.57 -23.28
CA ILE A 235 17.62 -38.99 -22.91
C ILE A 235 18.86 -39.19 -22.01
N GLY A 236 18.70 -39.93 -20.91
CA GLY A 236 19.78 -40.24 -19.97
C GLY A 236 19.99 -39.20 -18.87
N ASN A 237 19.19 -38.13 -18.85
CA ASN A 237 19.18 -37.19 -17.73
C ASN A 237 18.49 -37.87 -16.53
N THR A 238 19.28 -38.37 -15.58
CA THR A 238 18.77 -38.89 -14.32
C THR A 238 18.30 -37.73 -13.45
N ASP A 239 17.25 -37.92 -12.63
CA ASP A 239 16.69 -36.90 -11.72
C ASP A 239 17.72 -36.12 -10.87
N HIS A 240 18.91 -36.68 -10.68
CA HIS A 240 20.02 -36.05 -9.99
C HIS A 240 20.54 -34.81 -10.76
N GLY A 241 20.17 -33.62 -10.27
CA GLY A 241 20.70 -32.34 -10.74
C GLY A 241 19.77 -31.57 -11.69
N ILE A 242 18.56 -32.08 -11.96
CA ILE A 242 17.54 -31.37 -12.72
C ILE A 242 17.04 -30.18 -11.89
N ARG A 243 17.20 -28.97 -12.43
CA ARG A 243 16.81 -27.69 -11.84
C ARG A 243 16.30 -26.72 -12.89
N VAL A 244 15.78 -25.58 -12.47
CA VAL A 244 15.45 -24.48 -13.39
C VAL A 244 16.67 -24.13 -14.25
N GLY A 245 16.48 -23.89 -15.55
CA GLY A 245 17.56 -23.63 -16.51
C GLY A 245 18.21 -24.91 -17.09
N THR A 246 17.72 -26.10 -16.74
CA THR A 246 18.18 -27.35 -17.37
C THR A 246 17.88 -27.33 -18.86
N ARG A 247 18.83 -27.78 -19.69
CA ARG A 247 18.67 -27.91 -21.15
C ARG A 247 17.50 -28.83 -21.50
N ALA A 248 16.67 -28.39 -22.44
CA ALA A 248 15.53 -29.12 -22.96
C ALA A 248 15.74 -29.54 -24.42
N VAL A 249 14.92 -30.49 -24.88
CA VAL A 249 14.86 -30.93 -26.30
C VAL A 249 13.74 -30.21 -27.06
N GLY A 250 12.71 -29.75 -26.34
CA GLY A 250 11.56 -29.04 -26.90
C GLY A 250 10.38 -29.02 -25.92
N PRO A 251 9.20 -28.57 -26.36
CA PRO A 251 7.99 -28.58 -25.53
C PRO A 251 7.65 -30.01 -25.08
N ALA A 252 7.12 -30.15 -23.87
CA ALA A 252 6.63 -31.45 -23.40
C ALA A 252 5.56 -32.01 -24.34
N THR A 253 5.49 -33.32 -24.47
CA THR A 253 4.40 -33.96 -25.22
C THR A 253 3.05 -33.57 -24.64
N ALA A 254 2.04 -33.44 -25.50
CA ALA A 254 0.67 -33.14 -25.07
C ALA A 254 0.16 -34.14 -24.03
N THR A 255 -0.50 -33.62 -23.00
CA THR A 255 -1.19 -34.42 -21.98
C THR A 255 -2.54 -34.93 -22.50
N THR A 256 -3.11 -35.93 -21.83
CA THR A 256 -4.30 -36.64 -22.30
C THR A 256 -5.54 -35.75 -22.37
N LEU A 257 -5.72 -34.83 -21.43
CA LEU A 257 -6.94 -34.02 -21.30
C LEU A 257 -6.79 -32.65 -21.97
N VAL A 258 -5.65 -31.96 -21.78
CA VAL A 258 -5.42 -30.65 -22.42
C VAL A 258 -5.06 -30.77 -23.90
N GLN A 259 -4.39 -31.86 -24.31
CA GLN A 259 -4.05 -32.15 -25.72
C GLN A 259 -3.23 -31.04 -26.43
N GLN A 260 -2.51 -30.22 -25.67
CA GLN A 260 -1.62 -29.17 -26.20
C GLN A 260 -0.18 -29.43 -25.77
N THR A 261 0.76 -29.44 -26.73
CA THR A 261 2.18 -29.62 -26.43
C THR A 261 2.72 -28.48 -25.57
N GLY A 262 3.50 -28.82 -24.55
CA GLY A 262 4.15 -27.87 -23.65
C GLY A 262 3.22 -27.26 -22.60
N VAL A 263 1.98 -27.73 -22.47
CA VAL A 263 1.00 -27.25 -21.48
C VAL A 263 0.44 -28.45 -20.71
N ALA A 264 0.19 -28.28 -19.42
CA ALA A 264 -0.53 -29.24 -18.59
C ALA A 264 -1.45 -28.47 -17.62
N ALA A 265 -2.69 -28.92 -17.44
CA ALA A 265 -3.57 -28.32 -16.46
C ALA A 265 -3.14 -28.72 -15.03
N PHE A 266 -3.48 -27.89 -14.03
CA PHE A 266 -3.14 -28.19 -12.63
C PHE A 266 -3.61 -29.58 -12.18
N TYR A 267 -4.81 -30.03 -12.57
CA TYR A 267 -5.30 -31.36 -12.21
C TYR A 267 -4.52 -32.50 -12.87
N GLU A 268 -3.97 -32.33 -14.07
CA GLU A 268 -3.10 -33.34 -14.71
C GLU A 268 -1.75 -33.41 -14.01
N LEU A 269 -1.25 -32.25 -13.52
CA LEU A 269 -0.02 -32.20 -12.73
C LEU A 269 -0.22 -32.86 -11.36
N CYS A 270 -1.39 -32.72 -10.73
CA CYS A 270 -1.76 -33.49 -9.54
C CYS A 270 -1.75 -35.00 -9.80
N GLU A 271 -2.34 -35.45 -10.91
CA GLU A 271 -2.33 -36.86 -11.31
C GLU A 271 -0.90 -37.37 -11.53
N MET A 272 -0.01 -36.58 -12.13
CA MET A 272 1.41 -36.93 -12.26
C MET A 272 2.08 -37.11 -10.89
N LEU A 273 1.80 -36.22 -9.92
CA LEU A 273 2.33 -36.30 -8.56
C LEU A 273 1.85 -37.56 -7.83
N GLU A 274 0.56 -37.90 -7.96
CA GLU A 274 0.00 -39.15 -7.42
C GLU A 274 0.65 -40.39 -8.05
N ASN A 275 1.03 -40.30 -9.33
CA ASN A 275 1.72 -41.36 -10.09
C ASN A 275 3.25 -41.33 -9.95
N GLY A 276 3.79 -40.68 -8.92
CA GLY A 276 5.21 -40.75 -8.59
C GLY A 276 6.09 -39.66 -9.20
N ALA A 277 5.52 -38.61 -9.80
CA ALA A 277 6.28 -37.42 -10.15
C ALA A 277 6.91 -36.78 -8.92
N ARG A 278 8.10 -36.19 -9.12
CA ARG A 278 8.82 -35.51 -8.05
C ARG A 278 8.55 -34.01 -8.10
N ARG A 279 7.99 -33.47 -7.02
CA ARG A 279 7.85 -32.03 -6.80
C ARG A 279 9.15 -31.45 -6.25
N PHE A 280 9.53 -30.29 -6.78
CA PHE A 280 10.62 -29.47 -6.29
C PHE A 280 10.11 -28.06 -6.04
N TRP A 281 10.67 -27.38 -5.04
CA TRP A 281 10.37 -26.00 -4.71
C TRP A 281 11.57 -25.11 -5.05
N ASP A 282 11.34 -24.03 -5.79
CA ASP A 282 12.33 -23.00 -6.05
C ASP A 282 12.09 -21.80 -5.13
N ASP A 283 12.96 -21.62 -4.14
CA ASP A 283 12.76 -20.63 -3.08
C ASP A 283 13.02 -19.18 -3.54
N GLU A 284 13.77 -18.99 -4.63
CA GLU A 284 14.00 -17.65 -5.21
C GLU A 284 12.75 -17.14 -5.95
N SER A 285 12.18 -17.97 -6.84
CA SER A 285 10.96 -17.61 -7.59
C SER A 285 9.66 -17.80 -6.80
N LYS A 286 9.70 -18.52 -5.66
CA LYS A 286 8.53 -18.95 -4.87
C LYS A 286 7.52 -19.75 -5.68
N THR A 287 8.01 -20.66 -6.53
CA THR A 287 7.17 -21.53 -7.36
C THR A 287 7.65 -22.98 -7.37
N PRO A 288 6.74 -23.95 -7.54
CA PRO A 288 7.12 -25.33 -7.73
C PRO A 288 7.44 -25.64 -9.20
N TYR A 289 8.20 -26.71 -9.37
CA TYR A 289 8.24 -27.46 -10.62
C TYR A 289 8.16 -28.95 -10.32
N LEU A 290 7.85 -29.76 -11.32
CA LEU A 290 7.86 -31.21 -11.20
C LEU A 290 8.64 -31.87 -12.33
N VAL A 291 9.12 -33.07 -12.05
CA VAL A 291 9.77 -33.96 -13.02
C VAL A 291 9.07 -35.30 -13.03
N HIS A 292 8.73 -35.78 -14.23
CA HIS A 292 8.06 -37.05 -14.43
C HIS A 292 8.37 -37.61 -15.83
N ASP A 293 8.83 -38.87 -15.92
CA ASP A 293 9.04 -39.58 -17.19
C ASP A 293 9.80 -38.79 -18.26
N GLY A 294 10.92 -38.17 -17.86
CA GLY A 294 11.75 -37.37 -18.76
C GLY A 294 11.12 -36.04 -19.18
N LYS A 295 10.07 -35.59 -18.48
CA LYS A 295 9.43 -34.28 -18.67
C LYS A 295 9.63 -33.41 -17.44
N TRP A 296 9.68 -32.11 -17.66
CA TRP A 296 9.81 -31.09 -16.64
C TRP A 296 8.69 -30.08 -16.81
N TYR A 297 7.98 -29.74 -15.73
CA TYR A 297 6.89 -28.76 -15.76
C TYR A 297 7.06 -27.72 -14.64
N SER A 298 7.04 -26.43 -15.00
CA SER A 298 6.81 -25.36 -14.03
C SER A 298 5.32 -25.09 -13.94
N TYR A 299 4.81 -24.95 -12.72
CA TYR A 299 3.40 -24.72 -12.46
C TYR A 299 3.21 -23.91 -11.17
N ASP A 300 1.96 -23.62 -10.85
CA ASP A 300 1.58 -23.06 -9.57
C ASP A 300 0.71 -24.03 -8.79
N ASP A 301 0.84 -24.01 -7.47
CA ASP A 301 0.08 -24.84 -6.54
C ASP A 301 -0.41 -24.00 -5.34
N PRO A 302 -1.12 -24.59 -4.35
CA PRO A 302 -1.60 -23.83 -3.20
C PRO A 302 -0.50 -23.10 -2.41
N ASP A 303 0.74 -23.59 -2.39
CA ASP A 303 1.86 -22.95 -1.70
C ASP A 303 2.27 -21.68 -2.46
N SER A 304 2.52 -21.77 -3.77
CA SER A 304 2.90 -20.60 -4.57
C SER A 304 1.77 -19.58 -4.68
N TYR A 305 0.51 -20.02 -4.73
CA TYR A 305 -0.64 -19.12 -4.65
C TYR A 305 -0.69 -18.37 -3.32
N SER A 306 -0.36 -19.04 -2.22
CA SER A 306 -0.28 -18.41 -0.90
C SER A 306 0.83 -17.37 -0.83
N GLU A 307 2.03 -17.69 -1.33
CA GLU A 307 3.15 -16.75 -1.43
C GLU A 307 2.80 -15.54 -2.29
N LYS A 308 2.22 -15.75 -3.48
CA LYS A 308 1.76 -14.67 -4.37
C LYS A 308 0.70 -13.80 -3.70
N LYS A 309 -0.28 -14.40 -3.01
CA LYS A 309 -1.32 -13.65 -2.29
C LYS A 309 -0.74 -12.82 -1.14
N ILE A 310 0.17 -13.40 -0.36
CA ILE A 310 0.88 -12.70 0.72
C ILE A 310 1.65 -11.52 0.13
N ALA A 311 2.44 -11.77 -0.92
CA ALA A 311 3.19 -10.74 -1.61
C ALA A 311 2.27 -9.63 -2.08
N LEU A 312 1.17 -9.91 -2.79
CA LEU A 312 0.23 -8.91 -3.29
C LEU A 312 -0.49 -8.12 -2.19
N ASN A 313 -0.85 -8.77 -1.08
CA ASN A 313 -1.39 -8.06 0.09
C ASN A 313 -0.35 -7.15 0.73
N HIS A 314 0.90 -7.61 0.78
CA HIS A 314 2.02 -6.78 1.18
C HIS A 314 2.22 -5.66 0.17
N THR A 315 2.29 -5.87 -1.14
CA THR A 315 2.43 -4.81 -2.13
C THR A 315 1.25 -3.82 -2.05
N MET A 316 0.00 -4.26 -1.85
CA MET A 316 -1.13 -3.33 -1.69
C MET A 316 -1.03 -2.48 -0.39
N MET A 317 -0.43 -3.01 0.69
CA MET A 317 -0.07 -2.24 1.88
C MET A 317 1.24 -1.45 1.75
N HIS A 318 2.18 -1.93 0.93
CA HIS A 318 3.53 -1.40 0.74
C HIS A 318 3.53 -0.25 -0.27
N LEU A 319 2.44 -0.09 -1.02
CA LEU A 319 2.37 0.80 -2.16
C LEU A 319 1.17 1.77 -2.18
N LEU A 320 0.27 1.69 -1.19
CA LEU A 320 -0.61 2.80 -0.80
C LEU A 320 0.11 3.85 0.05
N ASN A 321 1.39 3.64 0.37
CA ASN A 321 2.24 4.63 1.01
C ASN A 321 3.62 4.63 0.35
N TYR A 322 3.95 5.74 -0.31
CA TYR A 322 5.35 6.15 -0.45
C TYR A 322 5.94 6.14 0.96
N GLU A 323 6.90 5.25 1.20
CA GLU A 323 7.44 4.84 2.51
C GLU A 323 6.44 4.18 3.50
N SER A 324 6.09 2.90 3.31
CA SER A 324 5.50 2.13 4.40
C SER A 324 6.52 1.91 5.52
N MET A 325 6.28 2.61 6.62
CA MET A 325 6.68 2.25 7.98
C MET A 325 6.86 0.73 8.15
N SER A 326 8.09 0.26 8.40
CA SER A 326 8.34 -1.07 8.96
C SER A 326 7.46 -1.27 10.20
N CYS A 327 7.15 -2.52 10.56
CA CYS A 327 6.38 -2.82 11.78
C CYS A 327 6.89 -2.03 13.00
N SER A 328 8.21 -1.87 13.12
CA SER A 328 8.83 -1.01 14.14
C SER A 328 8.39 0.46 14.06
N LYS A 329 8.40 1.07 12.86
CA LYS A 329 8.01 2.47 12.67
C LYS A 329 6.50 2.67 12.96
N LEU A 330 5.65 1.69 12.66
CA LEU A 330 4.22 1.72 13.03
C LEU A 330 4.02 1.64 14.54
N VAL A 331 4.74 0.75 15.21
CA VAL A 331 4.71 0.63 16.68
C VAL A 331 5.18 1.93 17.35
N GLU A 332 6.23 2.57 16.83
CA GLU A 332 6.70 3.88 17.30
C GLU A 332 5.62 4.95 17.15
N PHE A 333 5.01 5.07 15.97
CA PHE A 333 3.96 6.06 15.70
C PHE A 333 2.70 5.84 16.56
N LEU A 334 2.23 4.59 16.66
CA LEU A 334 1.08 4.22 17.48
C LEU A 334 1.36 4.45 18.96
N SER A 335 2.57 4.16 19.45
CA SER A 335 2.94 4.44 20.84
C SER A 335 2.98 5.93 21.15
N GLY A 336 3.46 6.75 20.20
CA GLY A 336 3.43 8.20 20.29
C GLY A 336 2.00 8.74 20.39
N ILE A 337 1.12 8.33 19.48
CA ILE A 337 -0.31 8.71 19.51
C ILE A 337 -0.98 8.24 20.79
N LEU A 338 -0.80 6.98 21.17
CA LEU A 338 -1.41 6.41 22.38
C LEU A 338 -1.00 7.21 23.62
N SER A 339 0.28 7.54 23.74
CA SER A 339 0.78 8.30 24.88
C SER A 339 0.26 9.74 24.89
N ILE A 340 0.13 10.38 23.71
CA ILE A 340 -0.52 11.70 23.56
C ILE A 340 -2.00 11.62 23.96
N CYS A 341 -2.75 10.62 23.49
CA CYS A 341 -4.16 10.43 23.85
C CYS A 341 -4.36 10.20 25.35
N CYS A 342 -3.52 9.37 25.97
CA CYS A 342 -3.54 9.17 27.42
C CYS A 342 -3.29 10.48 28.17
N MET A 343 -2.36 11.32 27.68
CA MET A 343 -2.05 12.59 28.32
C MET A 343 -3.15 13.64 28.11
N VAL A 344 -3.79 13.68 26.93
CA VAL A 344 -4.97 14.53 26.67
C VAL A 344 -6.10 14.16 27.63
N PHE A 345 -6.38 12.86 27.80
CA PHE A 345 -7.38 12.38 28.75
C PHE A 345 -7.03 12.78 30.19
N LEU A 346 -5.76 12.68 30.58
CA LEU A 346 -5.32 13.09 31.90
C LEU A 346 -5.47 14.60 32.12
N GLY A 347 -5.12 15.43 31.13
CA GLY A 347 -5.33 16.88 31.21
C GLY A 347 -6.80 17.25 31.32
N PHE A 348 -7.68 16.55 30.59
CA PHE A 348 -9.13 16.70 30.74
C PHE A 348 -9.61 16.27 32.14
N ALA A 349 -9.11 15.14 32.65
CA ALA A 349 -9.43 14.69 34.00
C ALA A 349 -8.95 15.69 35.06
N ASP A 350 -7.80 16.35 34.85
CA ASP A 350 -7.28 17.40 35.71
C ASP A 350 -8.19 18.64 35.70
N ASP A 351 -8.60 19.10 34.51
CA ASP A 351 -9.55 20.21 34.33
C ASP A 351 -10.90 19.94 35.02
N VAL A 352 -11.36 18.68 35.05
CA VAL A 352 -12.67 18.29 35.64
C VAL A 352 -12.59 17.97 37.13
N LEU A 353 -11.53 17.31 37.58
CA LEU A 353 -11.43 16.74 38.93
C LEU A 353 -10.53 17.54 39.88
N ASP A 354 -9.83 18.58 39.38
CA ASP A 354 -8.87 19.40 40.12
C ASP A 354 -7.85 18.54 40.89
N LEU A 355 -7.01 17.81 40.14
CA LEU A 355 -6.13 16.81 40.73
C LEU A 355 -5.07 17.47 41.62
N ARG A 356 -4.83 16.88 42.80
CA ARG A 356 -3.76 17.33 43.69
C ARG A 356 -2.39 17.22 43.00
N TRP A 357 -1.50 18.19 43.25
CA TRP A 357 -0.15 18.28 42.65
C TRP A 357 0.67 16.97 42.68
N ARG A 358 0.48 16.11 43.69
CA ARG A 358 1.19 14.81 43.80
C ARG A 358 0.81 13.86 42.67
N HIS A 359 -0.46 13.86 42.25
CA HIS A 359 -0.94 13.06 41.14
C HIS A 359 -0.47 13.63 39.79
N LYS A 360 -0.28 14.96 39.71
CA LYS A 360 0.30 15.63 38.53
C LYS A 360 1.78 15.26 38.27
N LEU A 361 2.45 14.62 39.24
CA LEU A 361 3.78 14.01 39.04
C LEU A 361 3.69 12.54 38.64
N LEU A 362 2.82 11.77 39.31
CA LEU A 362 2.78 10.31 39.15
C LEU A 362 1.99 9.85 37.92
N LEU A 363 0.85 10.48 37.63
CA LEU A 363 -0.03 10.06 36.53
C LEU A 363 0.60 10.30 35.14
N PRO A 364 1.32 11.41 34.89
CA PRO A 364 2.04 11.56 33.61
C PRO A 364 3.15 10.52 33.40
N THR A 365 3.75 9.97 34.47
CA THR A 365 4.70 8.86 34.36
C THR A 365 4.01 7.59 33.87
N VAL A 366 2.80 7.30 34.35
CA VAL A 366 2.00 6.15 33.88
C VAL A 366 1.56 6.35 32.43
N ALA A 367 1.12 7.57 32.08
CA ALA A 367 0.70 7.90 30.72
C ALA A 367 1.84 7.85 29.68
N SER A 368 3.11 7.95 30.11
CA SER A 368 4.28 7.82 29.23
C SER A 368 4.84 6.40 29.11
N LEU A 369 4.26 5.41 29.83
CA LEU A 369 4.72 4.01 29.74
C LEU A 369 4.72 3.42 28.33
N PRO A 370 3.71 3.64 27.45
CA PRO A 370 3.74 3.09 26.10
C PRO A 370 4.94 3.60 25.30
N LEU A 371 5.24 4.89 25.41
CA LEU A 371 6.41 5.54 24.82
C LEU A 371 7.73 4.92 25.35
N LEU A 372 7.84 4.72 26.66
CA LEU A 372 9.02 4.15 27.31
C LEU A 372 9.25 2.68 26.93
N MET A 373 8.17 1.89 26.86
CA MET A 373 8.23 0.49 26.47
C MET A 373 8.71 0.32 25.03
N VAL A 374 8.21 1.14 24.10
CA VAL A 374 8.67 1.09 22.70
C VAL A 374 10.11 1.58 22.58
N TYR A 375 10.51 2.62 23.33
CA TYR A 375 11.90 3.04 23.34
C TYR A 375 12.84 1.91 23.83
N ALA A 376 12.44 1.21 24.89
CA ALA A 376 13.19 0.09 25.44
C ALA A 376 13.26 -1.11 24.49
N ALA A 377 12.13 -1.48 23.86
CA ALA A 377 12.05 -2.63 22.97
C ALA A 377 12.74 -2.41 21.62
N THR A 378 12.68 -1.19 21.09
CA THR A 378 13.19 -0.89 19.74
C THR A 378 14.65 -0.47 19.75
N TYR A 379 15.09 0.33 20.73
CA TYR A 379 16.41 0.99 20.69
C TYR A 379 17.38 0.48 21.73
N ASN A 380 16.89 0.18 22.94
CA ASN A 380 17.66 -0.26 24.10
C ASN A 380 19.00 0.49 24.35
N SER A 381 19.08 1.76 23.92
CA SER A 381 20.30 2.56 23.99
C SER A 381 20.27 3.45 25.23
N THR A 382 21.17 3.17 26.18
CA THR A 382 21.29 3.86 27.47
C THR A 382 22.56 4.72 27.57
N SER A 383 23.15 5.04 26.42
CA SER A 383 24.42 5.75 26.30
C SER A 383 24.23 7.26 26.14
N ILE A 384 25.00 8.04 26.89
CA ILE A 384 25.06 9.51 26.78
C ILE A 384 26.44 9.95 26.33
N VAL A 385 26.47 10.87 25.36
CA VAL A 385 27.70 11.56 24.93
C VAL A 385 28.01 12.65 25.94
N ILE A 386 29.23 12.62 26.48
CA ILE A 386 29.65 13.54 27.53
C ILE A 386 30.26 14.82 26.94
N PRO A 387 29.88 16.02 27.44
CA PRO A 387 30.48 17.28 27.01
C PRO A 387 32.00 17.29 27.14
N LEU A 388 32.69 17.95 26.22
CA LEU A 388 34.16 17.98 26.13
C LEU A 388 34.85 18.29 27.47
N GLN A 389 34.24 19.15 28.29
CA GLN A 389 34.75 19.56 29.60
C GLN A 389 34.75 18.44 30.64
N LEU A 390 33.85 17.45 30.50
CA LEU A 390 33.66 16.35 31.44
C LEU A 390 34.26 15.02 30.94
N GLN A 391 34.69 14.97 29.67
CA GLN A 391 35.31 13.79 29.07
C GLN A 391 36.55 13.27 29.80
N PRO A 392 37.41 14.11 30.43
CA PRO A 392 38.57 13.61 31.18
C PRO A 392 38.22 12.69 32.36
N TRP A 393 37.04 12.85 32.96
CA TRP A 393 36.63 12.07 34.13
C TRP A 393 35.73 10.88 33.79
N PHE A 394 34.97 10.97 32.70
CA PHE A 394 33.91 10.02 32.41
C PHE A 394 34.00 9.38 31.02
N GLY A 395 35.01 9.74 30.23
CA GLY A 395 35.17 9.28 28.85
C GLY A 395 34.23 9.97 27.86
N LYS A 396 34.25 9.53 26.59
CA LYS A 396 33.43 10.11 25.51
C LYS A 396 31.96 9.71 25.57
N VAL A 397 31.69 8.47 26.02
CA VAL A 397 30.36 7.88 26.10
C VAL A 397 30.22 7.21 27.46
N LEU A 398 29.16 7.55 28.19
CA LEU A 398 28.81 6.95 29.47
C LEU A 398 27.50 6.19 29.34
N ASN A 399 27.52 4.90 29.69
CA ASN A 399 26.31 4.09 29.79
C ASN A 399 25.73 4.24 31.20
N ILE A 400 24.50 4.76 31.28
CA ILE A 400 23.82 5.04 32.57
C ILE A 400 22.79 3.96 32.91
N GLY A 401 22.61 2.96 32.04
CA GLY A 401 21.70 1.83 32.26
C GLY A 401 20.26 2.26 32.55
N VAL A 402 19.64 1.65 33.56
CA VAL A 402 18.23 1.88 33.95
C VAL A 402 17.93 3.34 34.27
N LEU A 403 18.91 4.10 34.78
CA LEU A 403 18.73 5.51 35.10
C LEU A 403 18.43 6.35 33.86
N TYR A 404 18.82 5.90 32.66
CA TYR A 404 18.45 6.58 31.43
C TYR A 404 16.94 6.51 31.15
N TYR A 405 16.29 5.37 31.43
CA TYR A 405 14.84 5.23 31.32
C TYR A 405 14.10 6.10 32.34
N VAL A 406 14.64 6.23 33.55
CA VAL A 406 14.14 7.19 34.54
C VAL A 406 14.26 8.62 34.00
N TYR A 407 15.39 8.98 33.40
CA TYR A 407 15.59 10.30 32.80
C TYR A 407 14.56 10.60 31.70
N ILE A 408 14.38 9.72 30.70
CA ILE A 408 13.40 9.98 29.62
C ILE A 408 11.94 9.99 30.13
N GLY A 409 11.63 9.20 31.17
CA GLY A 409 10.33 9.30 31.86
C GLY A 409 10.14 10.65 32.54
N MET A 410 11.17 11.16 33.20
CA MET A 410 11.17 12.50 33.80
C MET A 410 11.10 13.62 32.76
N VAL A 411 11.66 13.44 31.56
CA VAL A 411 11.50 14.37 30.44
C VAL A 411 10.02 14.49 30.04
N ALA A 412 9.29 13.38 29.95
CA ALA A 412 7.86 13.41 29.63
C ALA A 412 7.03 14.13 30.72
N VAL A 413 7.33 13.87 31.99
CA VAL A 413 6.69 14.56 33.13
C VAL A 413 7.06 16.05 33.16
N PHE A 414 8.30 16.39 32.84
CA PHE A 414 8.76 17.78 32.82
C PHE A 414 8.09 18.56 31.70
N CYS A 415 8.07 18.06 30.45
CA CYS A 415 7.50 18.78 29.32
C CYS A 415 6.01 19.11 29.52
N THR A 416 5.23 18.18 30.08
CA THR A 416 3.79 18.37 30.37
C THR A 416 3.54 19.41 31.45
N ASN A 417 4.29 19.36 32.54
CA ASN A 417 4.14 20.29 33.65
C ASN A 417 4.75 21.68 33.36
N ALA A 418 5.83 21.75 32.59
CA ALA A 418 6.57 22.98 32.32
C ALA A 418 5.73 24.02 31.55
N ILE A 419 4.93 23.58 30.58
CA ILE A 419 4.02 24.45 29.83
C ILE A 419 2.92 25.00 30.75
N ASN A 420 2.47 24.17 31.70
CA ASN A 420 1.39 24.50 32.62
C ASN A 420 1.79 25.52 33.72
N ILE A 421 3.08 25.80 33.94
CA ILE A 421 3.53 26.75 35.00
C ILE A 421 2.98 28.17 34.79
N TYR A 422 2.69 28.55 33.55
CA TYR A 422 2.17 29.86 33.19
C TYR A 422 0.70 29.87 32.77
N ALA A 423 -0.08 28.84 33.14
CA ALA A 423 -1.51 28.82 32.83
C ALA A 423 -2.20 30.11 33.30
N GLY A 424 -2.79 30.85 32.34
CA GLY A 424 -3.25 32.22 32.51
C GLY A 424 -3.81 32.77 31.19
N ILE A 425 -4.89 33.53 31.27
CA ILE A 425 -5.90 33.78 30.20
C ILE A 425 -5.38 34.69 29.04
N ASN A 426 -4.11 34.62 28.67
CA ASN A 426 -3.45 35.57 27.77
C ASN A 426 -2.61 34.95 26.67
N GLY A 427 -2.89 33.71 26.26
CA GLY A 427 -2.26 33.14 25.06
C GLY A 427 -0.88 32.54 25.29
N LEU A 428 -0.38 32.57 26.53
CA LEU A 428 1.04 32.32 26.80
C LEU A 428 1.39 30.83 26.69
N GLU A 429 0.45 29.95 27.03
CA GLU A 429 0.56 28.49 26.89
C GLU A 429 0.69 28.09 25.43
N VAL A 430 -0.21 28.60 24.58
CA VAL A 430 -0.19 28.30 23.15
C VAL A 430 1.00 28.99 22.48
N GLY A 431 1.28 30.25 22.84
CA GLY A 431 2.36 31.04 22.26
C GLY A 431 3.74 30.45 22.52
N GLN A 432 4.05 30.09 23.77
CA GLN A 432 5.33 29.45 24.09
C GLN A 432 5.47 28.08 23.40
N SER A 433 4.36 27.33 23.31
CA SER A 433 4.38 26.00 22.68
C SER A 433 4.61 26.10 21.17
N VAL A 434 4.02 27.09 20.50
CA VAL A 434 4.30 27.38 19.08
C VAL A 434 5.77 27.74 18.87
N ILE A 435 6.36 28.58 19.73
CA ILE A 435 7.79 28.96 19.64
C ILE A 435 8.70 27.73 19.79
N ILE A 436 8.41 26.88 20.78
CA ILE A 436 9.13 25.61 20.98
C ILE A 436 8.98 24.72 19.75
N ALA A 437 7.76 24.52 19.25
CA ALA A 437 7.48 23.66 18.10
C ALA A 437 8.22 24.12 16.83
N ILE A 438 8.22 25.43 16.55
CA ILE A 438 8.95 26.01 15.42
C ILE A 438 10.46 25.82 15.60
N SER A 439 10.98 25.99 16.82
CA SER A 439 12.40 25.76 17.11
C SER A 439 12.81 24.30 16.88
N ILE A 440 11.95 23.35 17.28
CA ILE A 440 12.15 21.93 17.02
C ILE A 440 12.05 21.64 15.51
N LEU A 441 11.09 22.24 14.81
CA LEU A 441 10.94 22.06 13.36
C LEU A 441 12.18 22.56 12.60
N ILE A 442 12.69 23.75 12.92
CA ILE A 442 13.92 24.30 12.34
C ILE A 442 15.10 23.37 12.64
N PHE A 443 15.23 22.89 13.87
CA PHE A 443 16.26 21.94 14.25
C PHE A 443 16.19 20.66 13.39
N ASN A 444 15.01 20.07 13.22
CA ASN A 444 14.83 18.86 12.40
C ASN A 444 15.17 19.12 10.92
N ILE A 445 14.73 20.25 10.35
CA ILE A 445 15.07 20.62 8.96
C ILE A 445 16.59 20.78 8.79
N VAL A 446 17.25 21.46 9.72
CA VAL A 446 18.71 21.64 9.69
C VAL A 446 19.44 20.29 9.77
N GLN A 447 18.95 19.36 10.60
CA GLN A 447 19.54 18.02 10.69
C GLN A 447 19.31 17.20 9.43
N LEU A 448 18.12 17.26 8.82
CA LEU A 448 17.81 16.60 7.55
C LEU A 448 18.73 17.05 6.41
N VAL A 449 19.06 18.34 6.37
CA VAL A 449 19.95 18.91 5.34
C VAL A 449 21.43 18.55 5.60
N ARG A 450 21.82 18.31 6.86
CA ARG A 450 23.24 18.10 7.25
C ARG A 450 23.65 16.64 7.38
N LEU A 451 22.73 15.72 7.69
CA LEU A 451 23.05 14.35 8.06
C LEU A 451 22.18 13.36 7.27
N GLU A 452 22.75 12.75 6.23
CA GLU A 452 22.06 11.77 5.38
C GLU A 452 21.66 10.48 6.14
N GLN A 453 22.41 10.08 7.18
CA GLN A 453 22.19 8.79 7.87
C GLN A 453 21.05 8.81 8.93
N GLU A 454 20.72 9.98 9.50
CA GLU A 454 19.76 10.10 10.62
C GLU A 454 18.39 10.67 10.16
N CYS A 455 18.17 10.75 8.85
CA CYS A 455 17.00 11.38 8.24
C CYS A 455 15.66 10.84 8.79
N ARG A 456 15.62 9.54 9.12
CA ARG A 456 14.43 8.84 9.60
C ARG A 456 13.82 9.44 10.87
N TYR A 457 14.62 9.72 11.90
CA TYR A 457 14.11 10.16 13.21
C TYR A 457 13.64 11.61 13.17
N HIS A 458 14.31 12.43 12.37
CA HIS A 458 13.94 13.82 12.18
C HIS A 458 12.66 13.95 11.35
N MET A 459 12.47 13.09 10.34
CA MET A 459 11.23 13.03 9.56
C MET A 459 10.03 12.58 10.42
N PHE A 460 10.21 11.58 11.30
CA PHE A 460 9.19 11.17 12.27
C PHE A 460 8.69 12.34 13.13
N SER A 461 9.62 13.14 13.67
CA SER A 461 9.29 14.33 14.47
C SER A 461 8.47 15.35 13.67
N ILE A 462 8.82 15.58 12.40
CA ILE A 462 8.11 16.54 11.52
C ILE A 462 6.65 16.13 11.28
N TYR A 463 6.35 14.84 11.15
CA TYR A 463 4.97 14.37 10.96
C TYR A 463 4.03 14.75 12.10
N PHE A 464 4.53 14.82 13.33
CA PHE A 464 3.75 15.31 14.48
C PHE A 464 3.74 16.84 14.57
N LEU A 465 4.86 17.50 14.24
CA LEU A 465 5.01 18.95 14.41
C LEU A 465 4.22 19.78 13.41
N LEU A 466 4.13 19.37 12.14
CA LEU A 466 3.38 20.12 11.13
C LEU A 466 1.88 20.28 11.47
N PRO A 467 1.12 19.21 11.76
CA PRO A 467 -0.28 19.35 12.15
C PRO A 467 -0.42 20.07 13.50
N TYR A 468 0.51 19.85 14.44
CA TYR A 468 0.52 20.55 15.72
C TYR A 468 0.69 22.07 15.57
N ILE A 469 1.66 22.52 14.78
CA ILE A 469 1.91 23.95 14.53
C ILE A 469 0.70 24.56 13.82
N ALA A 470 0.17 23.91 12.79
CA ALA A 470 -0.99 24.41 12.05
C ALA A 470 -2.20 24.62 12.97
N THR A 471 -2.52 23.62 13.80
CA THR A 471 -3.65 23.70 14.73
C THR A 471 -3.40 24.67 15.88
N SER A 472 -2.17 24.75 16.40
CA SER A 472 -1.80 25.65 17.50
C SER A 472 -1.73 27.11 17.06
N LEU A 473 -1.33 27.41 15.82
CA LEU A 473 -1.38 28.78 15.28
C LEU A 473 -2.81 29.28 15.16
N VAL A 474 -3.74 28.41 14.73
CA VAL A 474 -5.17 28.73 14.72
C VAL A 474 -5.69 28.92 16.14
N LEU A 475 -5.36 28.03 17.07
CA LEU A 475 -5.76 28.18 18.48
C LEU A 475 -5.21 29.47 19.10
N LEU A 476 -3.97 29.84 18.77
CA LEU A 476 -3.33 31.06 19.25
C LEU A 476 -4.11 32.30 18.81
N ARG A 477 -4.68 32.31 17.60
CA ARG A 477 -5.57 33.40 17.14
C ARG A 477 -6.73 33.65 18.10
N PHE A 478 -7.31 32.59 18.64
CA PHE A 478 -8.47 32.65 19.55
C PHE A 478 -8.08 32.83 21.01
N ASN A 479 -6.89 32.35 21.39
CA ASN A 479 -6.36 32.44 22.75
C ASN A 479 -5.48 33.70 22.96
N TRP A 480 -5.18 34.46 21.90
CA TRP A 480 -4.46 35.72 21.98
C TRP A 480 -5.25 36.74 22.79
N TYR A 481 -4.55 37.54 23.60
CA TYR A 481 -5.16 38.54 24.44
C TYR A 481 -6.00 39.57 23.62
N PRO A 482 -7.26 39.86 24.00
CA PRO A 482 -8.05 39.19 25.05
C PRO A 482 -8.57 37.83 24.58
N ALA A 483 -8.30 36.76 25.36
CA ALA A 483 -8.61 35.40 24.95
C ALA A 483 -10.12 35.14 24.84
N SER A 484 -10.54 34.55 23.72
CA SER A 484 -11.91 34.07 23.49
C SER A 484 -12.12 32.61 23.88
N VAL A 485 -11.03 31.84 23.94
CA VAL A 485 -11.01 30.42 24.30
C VAL A 485 -9.97 30.18 25.38
N PHE A 486 -10.34 29.46 26.43
CA PHE A 486 -9.44 28.98 27.46
C PHE A 486 -9.01 27.54 27.14
N VAL A 487 -7.70 27.27 27.20
CA VAL A 487 -7.13 26.01 26.70
C VAL A 487 -6.98 24.93 27.77
N GLY A 488 -6.91 25.32 29.04
CA GLY A 488 -6.85 24.41 30.19
C GLY A 488 -5.61 23.53 30.28
N ASP A 489 -5.63 22.64 31.27
CA ASP A 489 -4.60 21.61 31.49
C ASP A 489 -4.58 20.64 30.31
N THR A 490 -5.73 20.37 29.69
CA THR A 490 -5.86 19.53 28.48
C THR A 490 -4.87 19.90 27.38
N PHE A 491 -4.77 21.18 27.00
CA PHE A 491 -3.84 21.62 25.96
C PHE A 491 -2.38 21.61 26.42
N CYS A 492 -2.11 21.98 27.68
CA CYS A 492 -0.76 22.01 28.23
C CYS A 492 -0.15 20.59 28.25
N TYR A 493 -0.96 19.62 28.65
CA TYR A 493 -0.61 18.20 28.72
C TYR A 493 -0.45 17.61 27.32
N PHE A 494 -1.35 17.93 26.39
CA PHE A 494 -1.22 17.58 24.97
C PHE A 494 0.11 18.07 24.39
N SER A 495 0.38 19.37 24.51
CA SER A 495 1.57 20.02 23.94
C SER A 495 2.85 19.46 24.52
N GLY A 496 2.91 19.33 25.85
CA GLY A 496 4.09 18.82 26.53
C GLY A 496 4.38 17.36 26.17
N MET A 497 3.34 16.54 26.04
CA MET A 497 3.54 15.14 25.64
C MET A 497 3.94 15.01 24.19
N LEU A 498 3.40 15.83 23.29
CA LEU A 498 3.84 15.86 21.90
C LEU A 498 5.34 16.17 21.80
N PHE A 499 5.83 17.17 22.55
CA PHE A 499 7.26 17.48 22.59
C PHE A 499 8.11 16.34 23.16
N ALA A 500 7.62 15.66 24.20
CA ALA A 500 8.29 14.48 24.75
C ALA A 500 8.37 13.33 23.74
N VAL A 501 7.27 13.03 23.04
CA VAL A 501 7.20 11.98 22.00
C VAL A 501 8.19 12.27 20.88
N VAL A 502 8.14 13.47 20.29
CA VAL A 502 9.04 13.80 19.16
C VAL A 502 10.49 13.87 19.58
N GLY A 503 10.81 14.30 20.81
CA GLY A 503 12.19 14.34 21.30
C GLY A 503 12.74 12.96 21.68
N ILE A 504 11.93 12.09 22.28
CA ILE A 504 12.35 10.76 22.72
C ILE A 504 12.49 9.82 21.52
N LEU A 505 11.45 9.69 20.69
CA LEU A 505 11.49 8.84 19.49
C LEU A 505 12.29 9.47 18.35
N GLY A 506 12.44 10.80 18.34
CA GLY A 506 13.35 11.50 17.44
C GLY A 506 14.82 11.43 17.85
N HIS A 507 15.16 10.76 18.95
CA HIS A 507 16.54 10.62 19.47
C HIS A 507 17.27 11.93 19.82
N PHE A 508 16.56 13.04 19.97
CA PHE A 508 17.14 14.34 20.35
C PHE A 508 16.64 14.85 21.70
N SER A 509 16.21 13.98 22.61
CA SER A 509 15.67 14.34 23.94
C SER A 509 16.61 15.22 24.77
N LYS A 510 17.93 15.10 24.60
CA LYS A 510 18.95 15.96 25.24
C LYS A 510 18.91 17.37 24.64
N THR A 511 18.84 17.47 23.32
CA THR A 511 18.70 18.75 22.60
C THR A 511 17.36 19.40 22.88
N LEU A 512 16.29 18.61 23.05
CA LEU A 512 14.97 19.10 23.45
C LEU A 512 15.06 19.91 24.75
N MET A 513 15.83 19.46 25.74
CA MET A 513 16.02 20.19 27.00
C MET A 513 16.73 21.54 26.79
N LEU A 514 17.59 21.68 25.79
CA LEU A 514 18.18 22.98 25.42
C LEU A 514 17.14 23.92 24.82
N LEU A 515 16.19 23.39 24.04
CA LEU A 515 15.08 24.18 23.50
C LEU A 515 14.05 24.57 24.58
N PHE A 516 14.00 23.82 25.68
CA PHE A 516 13.22 24.11 26.88
C PHE A 516 13.97 24.94 27.93
N LEU A 517 15.16 25.46 27.62
CA LEU A 517 15.98 26.20 28.59
C LEU A 517 15.23 27.34 29.31
N PRO A 518 14.39 28.16 28.63
CA PRO A 518 13.58 29.18 29.32
C PRO A 518 12.63 28.57 30.35
N GLN A 519 12.00 27.44 30.02
CA GLN A 519 11.09 26.72 30.92
C GLN A 519 11.84 26.07 32.07
N ILE A 520 13.06 25.56 31.85
CA ILE A 520 13.91 25.01 32.92
C ILE A 520 14.26 26.11 33.92
N PHE A 521 14.71 27.27 33.46
CA PHE A 521 15.00 28.41 34.33
C PHE A 521 13.77 28.82 35.15
N ASN A 522 12.61 28.89 34.49
CA ASN A 522 11.36 29.21 35.14
C ASN A 522 10.92 28.18 36.18
N PHE A 523 11.08 26.89 35.88
CA PHE A 523 10.80 25.81 36.82
C PHE A 523 11.68 25.94 38.06
N ILE A 524 12.99 26.14 37.88
CA ILE A 524 13.95 26.36 38.99
C ILE A 524 13.53 27.56 39.84
N PHE A 525 13.17 28.68 39.19
CA PHE A 525 12.72 29.88 39.89
C PHE A 525 11.42 29.65 40.69
N SER A 526 10.58 28.72 40.23
CA SER A 526 9.31 28.36 40.85
C SER A 526 9.44 27.30 41.95
N LEU A 527 10.60 26.62 42.11
CA LEU A 527 10.81 25.58 43.13
C LEU A 527 10.54 26.06 44.57
N PRO A 528 11.02 27.24 45.02
CA PRO A 528 10.73 27.71 46.38
C PRO A 528 9.23 27.91 46.64
N GLN A 529 8.46 28.27 45.61
CA GLN A 529 7.01 28.42 45.70
C GLN A 529 6.31 27.06 45.74
N LEU A 530 6.78 26.09 44.93
CA LEU A 530 6.24 24.73 44.89
C LEU A 530 6.41 24.00 46.23
N PHE A 531 7.57 24.15 46.88
CA PHE A 531 7.84 23.58 48.19
C PHE A 531 7.27 24.40 49.37
N ARG A 532 6.49 25.45 49.08
CA ARG A 532 5.88 26.35 50.08
C ARG A 532 6.91 27.06 50.99
N ILE A 533 8.15 27.21 50.52
CA ILE A 533 9.19 27.97 51.20
C ILE A 533 8.91 29.48 51.05
N ILE A 534 8.39 29.88 49.89
CA ILE A 534 7.91 31.24 49.60
C ILE A 534 6.40 31.17 49.35
N PRO A 535 5.59 32.07 49.93
CA PRO A 535 4.16 32.12 49.65
C PRO A 535 3.91 32.35 48.16
N CYS A 536 3.19 31.44 47.51
CA CYS A 536 2.78 31.60 46.12
C CYS A 536 1.65 32.62 46.08
N PRO A 537 1.84 33.84 45.54
CA PRO A 537 0.73 34.76 45.40
C PRO A 537 -0.25 34.13 44.41
N ARG A 538 -1.52 33.93 44.82
CA ARG A 538 -2.66 33.56 43.94
C ARG A 538 -2.99 34.68 42.93
N HIS A 539 -1.98 35.33 42.35
CA HIS A 539 -2.11 36.55 41.55
C HIS A 539 -2.41 36.31 40.07
N ARG A 540 -2.95 35.14 39.68
CA ARG A 540 -3.24 34.85 38.26
C ARG A 540 -4.67 34.38 37.98
N LEU A 541 -5.57 34.46 38.95
CA LEU A 541 -6.99 34.31 38.71
C LEU A 541 -7.63 35.71 38.70
N PRO A 542 -8.36 36.10 37.63
CA PRO A 542 -9.10 37.35 37.64
C PRO A 542 -10.10 37.32 38.80
N LYS A 543 -10.08 38.37 39.62
CA LYS A 543 -11.15 38.58 40.62
C LYS A 543 -12.40 38.98 39.85
N TYR A 544 -13.45 38.16 39.94
CA TYR A 544 -14.78 38.52 39.44
C TYR A 544 -15.30 39.73 40.23
N LEU A 545 -15.39 40.89 39.58
CA LEU A 545 -16.12 42.06 40.08
C LEU A 545 -17.51 42.05 39.44
N THR A 546 -18.55 41.97 40.26
CA THR A 546 -19.96 41.78 39.88
C THR A 546 -20.64 43.02 39.28
N SER A 547 -19.91 43.99 38.74
CA SER A 547 -20.52 45.14 38.08
C SER A 547 -19.82 45.50 36.78
N PHE A 548 -20.57 45.38 35.69
CA PHE A 548 -20.27 45.77 34.31
C PHE A 548 -19.32 44.87 33.52
N PHE A 549 -19.85 44.39 32.38
CA PHE A 549 -19.19 43.69 31.28
C PHE A 549 -18.03 44.50 30.67
N VAL A 550 -16.88 44.61 31.35
CA VAL A 550 -15.55 44.86 30.76
C VAL A 550 -14.51 44.34 31.75
N CYS A 551 -13.76 43.30 31.40
CA CYS A 551 -12.51 42.98 32.09
C CYS A 551 -11.50 44.11 31.81
N LYS A 552 -11.34 45.05 32.75
CA LYS A 552 -10.19 45.98 32.75
C LYS A 552 -9.01 45.33 33.46
N PHE A 553 -7.86 45.33 32.79
CA PHE A 553 -6.58 44.93 33.35
C PHE A 553 -5.98 46.06 34.18
N GLN A 554 -5.47 45.72 35.37
CA GLN A 554 -4.58 46.56 36.16
C GLN A 554 -3.29 45.79 36.42
#